data_AF-A0A7S0M6A6-F1
#
_entry.id   AF-A0A7S0M6A6-F1
#
_cell.length_a   1.000
_cell.length_b   1.000
_cell.length_c   1.000
_cell.angle_alpha   90.00
_cell.angle_beta   90.00
_cell.angle_gamma   90.00
#
_symmetry.space_group_name_H-M   'P 1'
#
loop_
_entity.id
_entity.type
_entity.pdbx_description
1 polymer ?
#
loop_
_entity_poly.entity_id
_entity_poly.type
_entity_poly.pdbx_seq_one_letter_code
_entity_poly.pdbx_strand_id
1 'polypeptide(L)'
;VVMVCQGSKEMQRLDAMDALRACPLFENADSESLSALLKLSKSQQLKPGTKLVSAGDTPNFIYVICHGNLKCMVGGKVLKMASAGQSIGAVAIYYKRICIAFE
;
A
#
# COMPACT_ATOMS: atom_id res chain seq x y z
N VAL A 1 5.33 4.19 7.06
CA VAL A 1 4.47 3.89 5.89
C VAL A 1 5.34 3.32 4.79
N VAL A 2 4.87 2.29 4.09
CA VAL A 2 5.56 1.71 2.93
C VAL A 2 4.74 2.00 1.67
N MET A 3 5.37 2.57 0.66
CA MET A 3 4.77 2.94 -0.61
C MET A 3 5.05 1.85 -1.63
N VAL A 4 4.00 1.26 -2.20
CA VAL A 4 4.12 0.26 -3.27
C VAL A 4 4.02 0.97 -4.60
N CYS A 5 5.16 1.39 -5.12
CA CYS A 5 5.26 2.16 -6.37
C CYS A 5 6.15 1.41 -7.38
N GLN A 6 6.08 1.79 -8.66
CA GLN A 6 6.95 1.28 -9.74
C GLN A 6 7.71 2.43 -10.40
N GLY A 7 8.69 2.12 -11.26
CA GLY A 7 9.41 3.13 -12.07
C GLY A 7 10.60 3.79 -11.36
N SER A 8 11.02 4.95 -11.87
CA SER A 8 12.18 5.72 -11.37
C SER A 8 11.89 6.43 -10.03
N LYS A 9 12.92 6.86 -9.30
CA LYS A 9 12.75 7.53 -7.99
C LYS A 9 11.88 8.80 -8.05
N GLU A 10 11.98 9.56 -9.14
CA GLU A 10 11.14 10.77 -9.35
C GLU A 10 9.68 10.39 -9.56
N MET A 11 9.40 9.41 -10.42
CA MET A 11 8.05 8.88 -10.66
C MET A 11 7.43 8.36 -9.35
N GLN A 12 8.18 7.52 -8.62
CA GLN A 12 7.74 6.97 -7.33
C GLN A 12 7.36 8.07 -6.33
N ARG A 13 8.03 9.22 -6.36
CA ARG A 13 7.72 10.34 -5.46
C ARG A 13 6.42 11.03 -5.82
N LEU A 14 6.18 11.28 -7.11
CA LEU A 14 4.90 11.85 -7.56
C LEU A 14 3.76 10.88 -7.24
N ASP A 15 3.88 9.62 -7.65
CA ASP A 15 2.84 8.61 -7.46
C ASP A 15 2.51 8.41 -5.97
N ALA A 16 3.53 8.42 -5.10
CA ALA A 16 3.34 8.29 -3.67
C ALA A 16 2.63 9.51 -3.06
N MET A 17 2.92 10.72 -3.56
CA MET A 17 2.24 11.94 -3.12
C MET A 17 0.76 11.93 -3.51
N ASP A 18 0.46 11.53 -4.74
CA ASP A 18 -0.92 11.40 -5.22
C ASP A 18 -1.68 10.30 -4.49
N ALA A 19 -1.04 9.16 -4.24
CA ALA A 19 -1.64 8.05 -3.50
C ALA A 19 -1.92 8.41 -2.03
N LEU A 20 -1.06 9.22 -1.38
CA LEU A 20 -1.33 9.72 -0.03
C LEU A 20 -2.54 10.64 0.00
N ARG A 21 -2.65 11.56 -0.97
CA ARG A 21 -3.80 12.48 -1.08
C ARG A 21 -5.11 11.74 -1.35
N ALA A 22 -5.06 10.67 -2.15
CA ALA A 22 -6.21 9.83 -2.46
C ALA A 22 -6.58 8.86 -1.31
N CYS A 23 -5.70 8.68 -0.32
CA CYS A 23 -5.90 7.73 0.76
C CYS A 23 -6.76 8.35 1.87
N PRO A 24 -7.95 7.80 2.19
CA PRO A 24 -8.84 8.36 3.20
C PRO A 24 -8.22 8.48 4.61
N LEU A 25 -7.19 7.68 4.91
CA LEU A 25 -6.45 7.77 6.18
C LEU A 25 -5.72 9.11 6.36
N PHE A 26 -5.41 9.80 5.26
CA PHE A 26 -4.63 11.03 5.26
C PHE A 26 -5.39 12.21 4.64
N GLU A 27 -6.70 12.10 4.46
CA GLU A 27 -7.55 13.14 3.85
C GLU A 27 -7.48 14.48 4.61
N ASN A 28 -7.27 14.43 5.93
CA ASN A 28 -7.17 15.61 6.79
C ASN A 28 -5.72 16.08 7.01
N ALA A 29 -4.73 15.50 6.32
CA ALA A 29 -3.34 15.89 6.48
C ALA A 29 -2.96 17.00 5.49
N ASP A 30 -2.39 18.09 6.00
CA ASP A 30 -1.90 19.18 5.16
C ASP A 30 -0.70 18.77 4.30
N SER A 31 -0.43 19.54 3.25
CA SER A 31 0.67 19.27 2.31
C SER A 31 2.04 19.14 2.97
N GLU A 32 2.29 19.89 4.06
CA GLU A 32 3.54 19.79 4.82
C GLU A 32 3.66 18.45 5.55
N SER A 33 2.58 18.03 6.23
CA SER A 33 2.48 16.73 6.91
C SER A 33 2.61 15.56 5.93
N LEU A 34 1.97 15.64 4.77
CA LEU A 34 2.10 14.66 3.70
C LEU A 34 3.53 14.57 3.17
N SER A 35 4.20 15.71 2.97
CA SER A 35 5.60 15.77 2.54
C SER A 35 6.54 15.17 3.59
N ALA A 36 6.30 15.45 4.88
CA ALA A 36 7.05 14.84 5.98
C ALA A 36 6.83 13.32 6.05
N LEU A 37 5.59 12.86 5.92
CA LEU A 37 5.26 11.43 5.85
C LEU A 37 5.94 10.75 4.66
N LEU A 38 5.94 11.40 3.50
CA LEU A 38 6.60 10.88 2.30
C LEU A 38 8.11 10.73 2.53
N LYS A 39 8.76 11.69 3.19
CA LYS A 39 10.20 11.61 3.55
C LYS A 39 10.50 10.47 4.52
N LEU A 40 9.59 10.15 5.43
CA LEU A 40 9.70 9.04 6.38
C LEU A 40 9.25 7.70 5.80
N SER A 41 8.60 7.72 4.64
CA SER A 41 8.10 6.52 3.97
C SER A 41 9.21 5.79 3.23
N LYS A 42 9.08 4.46 3.13
CA LYS A 42 9.95 3.64 2.30
C LYS A 42 9.23 3.27 1.01
N SER A 43 9.87 3.38 -0.14
CA SER A 43 9.33 2.82 -1.38
C SER A 43 9.75 1.37 -1.55
N GLN A 44 8.81 0.55 -2.03
CA GLN A 44 9.02 -0.87 -2.31
C GLN A 44 8.39 -1.21 -3.66
N GLN A 45 9.15 -1.90 -4.50
CA GLN A 45 8.65 -2.46 -5.75
C GLN A 45 8.26 -3.92 -5.54
N LEU A 46 7.11 -4.31 -6.08
CA LEU A 46 6.64 -5.69 -6.07
C LEU A 46 6.57 -6.21 -7.49
N LYS A 47 7.05 -7.44 -7.68
CA LYS A 47 6.81 -8.18 -8.92
C LYS A 47 5.45 -8.89 -8.83
N PRO A 48 4.77 -9.13 -9.96
CA PRO A 48 3.58 -9.98 -9.98
C PRO A 48 3.84 -11.33 -9.28
N GLY A 49 2.87 -11.78 -8.49
CA GLY A 49 2.99 -12.98 -7.65
C GLY A 49 3.71 -12.79 -6.32
N THR A 50 4.29 -11.61 -6.06
CA THR A 50 4.95 -11.32 -4.77
C THR A 50 3.89 -11.10 -3.68
N LYS A 51 4.05 -11.79 -2.54
CA LYS A 51 3.23 -11.57 -1.35
C LYS A 51 3.67 -10.28 -0.66
N LEU A 52 2.74 -9.34 -0.48
CA LEU A 52 2.95 -8.11 0.27
C LEU A 52 2.85 -8.37 1.79
N VAL A 53 1.79 -9.08 2.20
CA VAL A 53 1.49 -9.40 3.60
C VAL A 53 1.00 -10.84 3.66
N SER A 54 1.49 -11.60 4.65
CA SER A 54 1.05 -12.98 4.92
C SER A 54 0.02 -13.03 6.06
N ALA A 55 -0.83 -14.05 6.05
CA ALA A 55 -1.85 -14.23 7.07
C ALA A 55 -1.21 -14.52 8.44
N GLY A 56 -1.54 -13.71 9.45
CA GLY A 56 -1.03 -13.88 10.81
C GLY A 56 0.29 -13.18 11.09
N ASP A 57 0.89 -12.50 10.11
CA ASP A 57 1.93 -11.51 10.39
C ASP A 57 1.30 -10.33 11.12
N THR A 58 2.00 -9.82 12.13
CA THR A 58 1.71 -8.51 12.73
C THR A 58 2.39 -7.48 11.85
N PRO A 59 1.69 -6.75 10.96
CA PRO A 59 2.38 -5.77 10.14
C PRO A 59 2.75 -4.58 11.02
N ASN A 60 4.05 -4.33 11.19
CA ASN A 60 4.58 -3.10 11.77
C ASN A 60 4.41 -1.88 10.84
N PHE A 61 3.78 -2.04 9.67
CA PHE A 61 3.72 -1.03 8.61
C PHE A 61 2.34 -0.93 7.96
N ILE A 62 1.97 0.31 7.62
CA ILE A 62 0.86 0.61 6.71
C ILE A 62 1.43 0.68 5.29
N TYR A 63 0.85 -0.06 4.36
CA TYR A 63 1.18 -0.02 2.95
C TYR A 63 0.19 0.88 2.20
N VAL A 64 0.68 1.72 1.29
CA VAL A 64 -0.15 2.51 0.38
C VAL A 64 0.23 2.12 -1.04
N ILE A 65 -0.76 1.80 -1.86
CA ILE A 65 -0.56 1.40 -3.24
C ILE A 65 -0.47 2.66 -4.08
N CYS A 66 0.69 2.93 -4.68
CA CYS A 66 0.85 4.01 -5.66
C CYS A 66 0.56 3.51 -7.07
N HIS A 67 0.93 2.26 -7.35
CA HIS A 67 0.82 1.69 -8.69
C HIS A 67 0.56 0.19 -8.65
N GLY A 68 -0.17 -0.31 -9.65
CA GLY A 68 -0.51 -1.72 -9.81
C GLY A 68 -1.68 -2.19 -8.92
N ASN A 69 -1.97 -3.49 -9.00
CA ASN A 69 -3.08 -4.10 -8.30
C ASN A 69 -2.63 -5.19 -7.33
N LEU A 70 -3.34 -5.28 -6.20
CA LEU A 70 -3.11 -6.27 -5.14
C LEU A 70 -4.41 -7.05 -4.89
N LYS A 71 -4.32 -8.38 -4.95
CA LYS A 71 -5.42 -9.28 -4.58
C LYS A 71 -5.28 -9.67 -3.12
N CYS A 72 -6.27 -9.34 -2.30
CA CYS A 72 -6.34 -9.76 -0.91
C CYS A 72 -7.29 -10.96 -0.76
N MET A 73 -6.81 -12.03 -0.12
CA MET A 73 -7.43 -13.35 -0.02
C MET A 73 -7.44 -13.87 1.42
N VAL A 74 -8.42 -14.72 1.74
CA VAL A 74 -8.47 -15.51 2.99
C VAL A 74 -8.88 -16.93 2.64
N GLY A 75 -8.13 -17.93 3.14
CA GLY A 75 -8.44 -19.34 2.86
C GLY A 75 -8.51 -19.68 1.37
N GLY A 76 -7.67 -19.03 0.55
CA GLY A 76 -7.66 -19.23 -0.92
C GLY A 76 -8.74 -18.47 -1.70
N LYS A 77 -9.68 -17.78 -1.03
CA LYS A 77 -10.73 -16.99 -1.70
C LYS A 77 -10.37 -15.51 -1.76
N VAL A 78 -10.49 -14.89 -2.93
CA VAL A 78 -10.32 -13.44 -3.12
C VAL A 78 -11.46 -12.71 -2.45
N LEU A 79 -11.13 -11.82 -1.50
CA LEU A 79 -12.10 -11.00 -0.78
C LEU A 79 -12.20 -9.60 -1.38
N LYS A 80 -11.08 -9.02 -1.78
CA LYS A 80 -11.02 -7.65 -2.29
C LYS A 80 -9.79 -7.45 -3.17
N MET A 81 -9.92 -6.58 -4.16
CA MET A 81 -8.80 -6.04 -4.92
C MET A 81 -8.50 -4.63 -4.43
N ALA A 82 -7.22 -4.33 -4.22
CA ALA A 82 -6.74 -3.02 -3.82
C ALA A 82 -5.90 -2.46 -4.98
N SER A 83 -6.22 -1.22 -5.38
CA SER A 83 -5.60 -0.50 -6.50
C SER A 83 -4.91 0.77 -5.99
N ALA A 84 -4.28 1.51 -6.89
CA ALA A 84 -3.66 2.80 -6.58
C ALA A 84 -4.58 3.73 -5.74
N GLY A 85 -4.01 4.40 -4.75
CA GLY A 85 -4.70 5.25 -3.78
C GLY A 85 -5.31 4.52 -2.58
N GLN A 86 -5.36 3.18 -2.58
CA GLN A 86 -5.82 2.41 -1.43
C GLN A 86 -4.67 2.06 -0.47
N SER A 87 -4.99 2.02 0.82
CA SER A 87 -4.08 1.56 1.86
C SER A 87 -4.42 0.16 2.36
N ILE A 88 -3.37 -0.60 2.66
CA ILE A 88 -3.42 -1.92 3.30
C ILE A 88 -2.68 -1.80 4.63
N GLY A 89 -3.37 -1.87 5.75
CA GLY A 89 -2.70 -1.78 7.05
C GLY A 89 -3.63 -1.85 8.26
N ALA A 90 -4.83 -1.27 8.21
CA ALA A 90 -5.63 -1.12 9.43
C ALA A 90 -6.60 -2.27 9.73
N VAL A 91 -7.14 -2.98 8.72
CA VAL A 91 -8.22 -3.98 8.92
C VAL A 91 -7.82 -5.39 8.47
N ALA A 92 -6.73 -5.55 7.72
CA ALA A 92 -6.25 -6.85 7.27
C ALA A 92 -5.73 -7.73 8.43
N ILE A 93 -5.27 -7.11 9.50
CA ILE A 93 -4.66 -7.73 10.69
C ILE A 93 -5.69 -8.55 11.47
N TYR A 94 -6.91 -8.03 11.63
CA TYR A 94 -7.95 -8.68 12.45
C TYR A 94 -8.47 -10.00 11.84
N TYR A 95 -8.22 -10.27 10.55
CA TYR A 95 -8.87 -11.36 9.81
C TYR A 95 -7.94 -12.34 9.06
N LYS A 96 -6.65 -12.43 9.39
CA LYS A 96 -5.71 -13.39 8.77
C LYS A 96 -5.70 -13.34 7.22
N ARG A 97 -5.55 -12.14 6.64
CA ARG A 97 -5.58 -11.94 5.17
C ARG A 97 -4.19 -12.07 4.53
N ILE A 98 -4.13 -12.61 3.31
CA ILE A 98 -2.95 -12.62 2.44
C ILE A 98 -3.18 -11.61 1.31
N CYS A 99 -2.26 -10.68 1.06
CA CYS A 99 -2.34 -9.78 -0.10
C CYS A 99 -1.17 -10.03 -1.06
N ILE A 100 -1.47 -10.26 -2.34
CA ILE A 100 -0.51 -10.64 -3.39
C ILE A 100 -0.61 -9.68 -4.56
N ALA A 101 0.53 -9.18 -5.03
CA ALA A 101 0.58 -8.33 -6.22
C ALA A 101 0.15 -9.16 -7.44
N PHE A 102 -0.80 -8.66 -8.22
CA PHE A 102 -1.29 -9.35 -9.42
C PHE A 102 -1.53 -8.30 -10.49
N GLU A 103 -0.67 -8.34 -11.51
CA GLU A 103 -0.59 -7.42 -12.66
C GLU A 103 -0.49 -5.93 -12.30
#